data_AF-A0A1E3UGR6-F1
#
_entry.id   AF-A0A1E3UGR6-F1
#
_cell.length_a   1.000
_cell.length_b   1.000
_cell.length_c   1.000
_cell.angle_alpha   90.00
_cell.angle_beta   90.00
_cell.angle_gamma   90.00
#
_symmetry.space_group_name_H-M   'P 1'
#
loop_
_entity.id
_entity.type
_entity.pdbx_description
1 polymer ?
#
loop_
_entity_poly.entity_id
_entity_poly.type
_entity_poly.pdbx_seq_one_letter_code
_entity_poly.pdbx_strand_id
1 'polypeptide(L)'
;MSAKADKTGSCSFCGQTKIIQVPEEWEQGQINEAVTCECECEQAQAYAKAKERKDKAKKRVNELFGGGAEKPVAEDVVNLLIATVDAIEDKHMKGITVDVGHGVKAKVSKMAKESIKVERSENKKTTYEE
;
A
#
# COMPACT_ATOMS: atom_id res chain seq x y z
N MET A 1 -19.50 -17.27 14.46
CA MET A 1 -19.64 -17.27 13.00
C MET A 1 -20.44 -16.02 12.64
N SER A 2 -19.83 -15.01 12.00
CA SER A 2 -20.58 -13.81 11.61
C SER A 2 -21.66 -14.19 10.59
N ALA A 3 -22.91 -13.80 10.84
CA ALA A 3 -24.00 -13.97 9.89
C ALA A 3 -23.69 -13.14 8.63
N LYS A 4 -23.73 -13.79 7.47
CA LYS A 4 -23.60 -13.11 6.18
C LYS A 4 -24.98 -12.92 5.58
N ALA A 5 -25.25 -11.73 5.08
CA ALA A 5 -26.49 -11.38 4.41
C ALA A 5 -26.19 -10.93 2.98
N ASP A 6 -27.13 -11.19 2.08
CA ASP A 6 -27.07 -10.66 0.71
C ASP A 6 -27.47 -9.18 0.77
N LYS A 7 -26.52 -8.30 0.45
CA LYS A 7 -26.75 -6.87 0.43
C LYS A 7 -26.42 -6.28 -0.94
N THR A 8 -27.21 -5.30 -1.36
CA THR A 8 -27.00 -4.60 -2.62
C THR A 8 -26.07 -3.41 -2.39
N GLY A 9 -24.91 -3.42 -3.04
CA GLY A 9 -24.04 -2.26 -3.13
C GLY A 9 -24.12 -1.62 -4.51
N SER A 10 -23.70 -0.37 -4.59
CA SER A 10 -23.54 0.38 -5.83
C SER A 10 -22.10 0.84 -6.01
N CYS A 11 -21.57 0.72 -7.22
CA CYS A 11 -20.28 1.31 -7.57
C CYS A 11 -20.34 2.84 -7.43
N SER A 12 -19.42 3.42 -6.66
CA SER A 12 -19.37 4.86 -6.39
C SER A 12 -19.02 5.71 -7.63
N PHE A 13 -18.55 5.08 -8.72
CA PHE A 13 -18.18 5.76 -9.96
C PHE A 13 -19.25 5.69 -11.04
N CYS A 14 -19.67 4.47 -11.43
CA CYS A 14 -20.62 4.28 -12.52
C CYS A 14 -22.06 4.02 -12.05
N GLY A 15 -22.29 3.85 -10.74
CA GLY A 15 -23.61 3.57 -10.17
C GLY A 15 -24.13 2.14 -10.39
N GLN A 16 -23.36 1.25 -11.04
CA GLN A 16 -23.78 -0.14 -11.23
C GLN A 16 -23.97 -0.84 -9.89
N THR A 17 -25.14 -1.46 -9.72
CA THR A 17 -25.48 -2.19 -8.50
C THR A 17 -25.15 -3.67 -8.63
N LYS A 18 -24.64 -4.27 -7.56
CA LYS A 18 -24.35 -5.70 -7.48
C LYS A 18 -24.78 -6.21 -6.10
N ILE A 19 -25.36 -7.41 -6.08
CA ILE A 19 -25.66 -8.11 -4.83
C ILE A 19 -24.41 -8.87 -4.41
N ILE A 20 -23.93 -8.63 -3.20
CA ILE A 20 -22.76 -9.28 -2.63
C ILE A 20 -23.09 -9.86 -1.26
N GLN A 21 -22.46 -10.99 -0.94
CA GLN A 21 -22.67 -11.67 0.33
C GLN A 21 -21.64 -11.16 1.36
N VAL A 22 -22.10 -10.37 2.31
CA VAL A 22 -21.24 -9.64 3.26
C VAL A 22 -21.73 -9.82 4.71
N PRO A 23 -20.88 -9.59 5.71
CA PRO A 23 -21.32 -9.58 7.10
C PRO A 23 -22.47 -8.60 7.34
N GLU A 24 -23.42 -8.99 8.19
CA GLU A 24 -24.61 -8.18 8.48
C GLU A 24 -24.26 -6.83 9.14
N GLU A 25 -23.13 -6.76 9.82
CA GLU A 25 -22.55 -5.56 10.45
C GLU A 25 -21.96 -4.56 9.46
N TRP A 26 -21.84 -4.89 8.17
CA TRP A 26 -21.33 -3.95 7.18
C TRP A 26 -22.33 -2.85 6.86
N GLU A 27 -21.87 -1.59 6.90
CA GLU A 27 -22.63 -0.42 6.52
C GLU A 27 -22.65 -0.22 4.99
N GLN A 28 -23.63 0.54 4.48
CA GLN A 28 -23.78 0.79 3.04
C GLN A 28 -22.50 1.31 2.37
N GLY A 29 -21.70 2.13 3.08
CA GLY A 29 -20.41 2.60 2.58
C GLY A 29 -19.42 1.46 2.31
N GLN A 30 -19.32 0.47 3.20
CA GLN A 30 -18.43 -0.68 3.04
C GLN A 30 -18.90 -1.61 1.92
N ILE A 31 -20.21 -1.76 1.77
CA ILE A 31 -20.82 -2.58 0.71
C ILE A 31 -20.59 -1.93 -0.65
N ASN A 32 -20.80 -0.61 -0.74
CA ASN A 32 -20.53 0.16 -1.95
C ASN A 32 -19.05 0.13 -2.30
N GLU A 33 -18.15 0.25 -1.33
CA GLU A 33 -16.70 0.11 -1.53
C GLU A 33 -16.34 -1.27 -2.09
N ALA A 34 -16.91 -2.35 -1.54
CA ALA A 34 -16.68 -3.70 -2.04
C ALA A 34 -17.20 -3.89 -3.47
N VAL A 35 -18.42 -3.43 -3.78
CA VAL A 35 -18.95 -3.44 -5.15
C VAL A 35 -18.11 -2.58 -6.08
N THR A 36 -17.62 -1.43 -5.62
CA THR A 36 -16.74 -0.55 -6.38
C THR A 36 -15.42 -1.24 -6.71
N CYS A 37 -14.81 -1.94 -5.74
CA CYS A 37 -13.58 -2.70 -5.97
C CYS A 37 -13.75 -3.88 -6.94
N GLU A 38 -14.94 -4.49 -7.00
CA GLU A 38 -15.26 -5.58 -7.93
C GLU A 38 -15.83 -5.14 -9.29
N CYS A 39 -16.07 -3.84 -9.47
CA CYS A 39 -16.70 -3.32 -10.67
C CYS A 39 -15.70 -3.25 -11.84
N GLU A 40 -16.17 -3.61 -13.04
CA GLU A 40 -15.34 -3.64 -14.26
C GLU A 40 -15.30 -2.31 -15.02
N CYS A 41 -15.94 -1.25 -14.50
CA CYS A 41 -15.88 0.06 -15.13
C CYS A 41 -14.47 0.66 -15.04
N GLU A 42 -14.08 1.47 -16.02
CA GLU A 42 -12.70 1.98 -16.15
C GLU A 42 -12.20 2.70 -14.88
N GLN A 43 -13.07 3.51 -14.26
CA GLN A 43 -12.76 4.25 -13.04
C GLN A 43 -12.60 3.33 -11.83
N ALA A 44 -13.48 2.34 -11.67
CA ALA A 44 -13.38 1.33 -10.62
C ALA A 44 -12.13 0.48 -10.76
N GLN A 45 -11.82 0.04 -11.98
CA GLN A 45 -10.59 -0.69 -12.26
C GLN A 45 -9.34 0.14 -11.98
N ALA A 46 -9.34 1.44 -12.34
CA ALA A 46 -8.24 2.34 -12.01
C ALA A 46 -8.08 2.49 -10.49
N TYR A 47 -9.19 2.64 -9.76
CA TYR A 47 -9.20 2.72 -8.31
C TYR A 47 -8.69 1.43 -7.65
N ALA A 48 -9.20 0.27 -8.06
CA ALA A 48 -8.77 -1.04 -7.56
C ALA A 48 -7.28 -1.29 -7.84
N LYS A 49 -6.82 -0.98 -9.07
CA LYS A 49 -5.40 -1.09 -9.42
C LYS A 49 -4.52 -0.14 -8.60
N ALA A 50 -4.96 1.09 -8.32
CA ALA A 50 -4.23 2.02 -7.48
C ALA A 50 -4.12 1.49 -6.03
N LYS A 51 -5.21 0.95 -5.49
CA LYS A 51 -5.25 0.33 -4.16
C LYS A 51 -4.33 -0.89 -4.08
N GLU A 52 -4.37 -1.77 -5.08
CA GLU A 52 -3.48 -2.92 -5.17
C GLU A 52 -2.00 -2.50 -5.25
N ARG A 53 -1.68 -1.45 -6.01
CA ARG A 53 -0.32 -0.89 -6.09
C ARG A 53 0.15 -0.37 -4.73
N LYS A 54 -0.70 0.37 -4.01
CA LYS A 54 -0.44 0.85 -2.64
C LYS A 54 -0.17 -0.34 -1.72
N ASP A 55 -1.06 -1.31 -1.67
CA ASP A 55 -0.94 -2.47 -0.77
C ASP A 55 0.30 -3.31 -1.07
N LYS A 56 0.61 -3.53 -2.36
CA LYS A 56 1.81 -4.24 -2.78
C LYS A 56 3.09 -3.51 -2.38
N ALA A 57 3.10 -2.19 -2.49
CA ALA A 57 4.24 -1.38 -2.07
C ALA A 57 4.40 -1.36 -0.54
N LYS A 58 3.30 -1.21 0.22
CA LYS A 58 3.28 -1.28 1.69
C LYS A 58 3.74 -2.65 2.19
N LYS A 59 3.34 -3.73 1.52
CA LYS A 59 3.82 -5.08 1.81
C LYS A 59 5.33 -5.20 1.60
N ARG A 60 5.87 -4.69 0.49
CA ARG A 60 7.32 -4.66 0.24
C ARG A 60 8.09 -3.84 1.26
N VAL A 61 7.54 -2.71 1.71
CA VAL A 61 8.13 -1.94 2.81
C VAL A 61 8.22 -2.80 4.07
N ASN A 62 7.15 -3.50 4.45
CA ASN A 62 7.16 -4.40 5.60
C ASN A 62 8.11 -5.60 5.43
N GLU A 63 8.20 -6.19 4.24
CA GLU A 63 9.13 -7.29 3.95
C GLU A 63 10.59 -6.85 4.07
N LEU A 64 10.91 -5.62 3.63
CA LEU A 64 12.28 -5.11 3.64
C LEU A 64 12.68 -4.46 4.95
N PHE A 65 11.75 -3.86 5.70
CA PHE A 65 12.05 -3.03 6.87
C PHE A 65 11.27 -3.40 8.13
N GLY A 66 10.22 -4.22 8.02
CA GLY A 66 9.39 -4.62 9.17
C GLY A 66 10.07 -5.67 10.06
N GLY A 67 9.34 -6.12 11.09
CA GLY A 67 9.87 -7.00 12.14
C GLY A 67 10.41 -8.36 11.67
N GLY A 68 10.01 -8.81 10.48
CA GLY A 68 10.51 -10.05 9.87
C GLY A 68 11.73 -9.89 8.97
N ALA A 69 12.25 -8.67 8.79
CA ALA A 69 13.45 -8.42 7.99
C ALA A 69 14.74 -8.81 8.73
N GLU A 70 15.81 -9.09 7.98
CA GLU A 70 17.12 -9.49 8.53
C GLU A 70 17.69 -8.47 9.55
N LYS A 71 17.34 -7.20 9.35
CA LYS A 71 17.64 -6.08 10.24
C LYS A 71 16.39 -5.20 10.28
N PRO A 72 15.48 -5.46 11.21
CA PRO A 72 14.23 -4.72 11.29
C PRO A 72 14.50 -3.27 11.64
N VAL A 73 13.65 -2.40 11.15
CA VAL A 73 13.66 -0.98 11.46
C VAL A 73 12.57 -0.71 12.48
N ALA A 74 12.75 0.35 13.26
CA ALA A 74 11.71 0.83 14.16
C ALA A 74 10.39 1.09 13.40
N GLU A 75 9.28 0.76 14.06
CA GLU A 75 7.95 0.74 13.45
C GLU A 75 7.50 2.14 12.99
N ASP A 76 7.93 3.19 13.68
CA ASP A 76 7.72 4.59 13.31
C ASP A 76 8.31 4.92 11.93
N VAL A 77 9.53 4.45 11.63
CA VAL A 77 10.16 4.61 10.33
C VAL A 77 9.44 3.77 9.27
N VAL A 78 9.02 2.55 9.59
CA VAL A 78 8.23 1.70 8.68
C VAL A 78 6.92 2.41 8.30
N ASN A 79 6.24 3.00 9.28
CA ASN A 79 5.02 3.79 9.08
C ASN A 79 5.27 5.04 8.24
N LEU A 80 6.42 5.72 8.41
CA LEU A 80 6.81 6.84 7.54
C LEU A 80 6.99 6.41 6.08
N LEU A 81 7.62 5.26 5.83
CA LEU A 81 7.81 4.72 4.48
C LEU A 81 6.46 4.32 3.86
N ILE A 82 5.53 3.78 4.65
CA ILE A 82 4.15 3.47 4.25
C ILE A 82 3.39 4.75 3.87
N ALA A 83 3.49 5.80 4.69
CA ALA A 83 2.87 7.10 4.38
C ALA A 83 3.46 7.72 3.09
N THR A 84 4.75 7.51 2.85
CA THR A 84 5.41 7.95 1.62
C THR A 84 4.87 7.22 0.39
N VAL A 85 4.56 5.92 0.50
CA VAL A 85 3.90 5.16 -0.58
C VAL A 85 2.57 5.82 -0.97
N ASP A 86 1.76 6.23 0.00
CA ASP A 86 0.49 6.91 -0.25
C ASP A 86 0.72 8.28 -0.91
N ALA A 87 1.66 9.08 -0.39
CA ALA A 87 1.99 10.39 -0.95
C ALA A 87 2.55 10.34 -2.38
N ILE A 88 3.25 9.25 -2.76
CA ILE A 88 3.75 9.04 -4.12
C ILE A 88 2.61 8.73 -5.10
N GLU A 89 1.67 7.88 -4.69
CA GLU A 89 0.50 7.53 -5.49
C GLU A 89 -0.45 8.72 -5.67
N ASP A 90 -0.62 9.51 -4.61
CA ASP A 90 -1.41 10.75 -4.63
C ASP A 90 -0.68 11.89 -5.38
N LYS A 91 0.49 11.59 -5.97
CA LYS A 91 1.31 12.51 -6.78
C LYS A 91 1.82 13.74 -6.03
N HIS A 92 1.79 13.72 -4.70
CA HIS A 92 2.34 14.78 -3.86
C HIS A 92 3.87 14.75 -3.81
N MET A 93 4.50 13.61 -4.07
CA MET A 93 5.96 13.49 -4.11
C MET A 93 6.46 12.44 -5.12
N LYS A 94 7.73 12.54 -5.51
CA LYS A 94 8.39 11.58 -6.43
C LYS A 94 9.14 10.46 -5.71
N GLY A 95 9.49 10.65 -4.44
CA GLY A 95 10.23 9.69 -3.64
C GLY A 95 10.90 10.32 -2.42
N ILE A 96 11.40 9.47 -1.54
CA ILE A 96 12.16 9.81 -0.34
C ILE A 96 13.37 8.89 -0.21
N THR A 97 14.38 9.36 0.50
CA THR A 97 15.47 8.52 1.02
C THR A 97 15.60 8.80 2.51
N VAL A 98 15.54 7.74 3.31
CA VAL A 98 15.62 7.80 4.77
C VAL A 98 16.89 7.06 5.19
N ASP A 99 17.76 7.76 5.91
CA ASP A 99 18.89 7.13 6.59
C ASP A 99 18.41 6.66 7.97
N VAL A 100 18.43 5.35 8.17
CA VAL A 100 17.94 4.69 9.38
C VAL A 100 19.06 4.57 10.42
N GLY A 101 20.31 4.83 10.04
CA GLY A 101 21.47 4.52 10.85
C GLY A 101 21.88 3.04 10.72
N HIS A 102 22.93 2.65 11.45
CA HIS A 102 23.51 1.29 11.40
C HIS A 102 23.87 0.79 9.99
N GLY A 103 24.17 1.72 9.08
CA GLY A 103 24.51 1.42 7.69
C GLY A 103 23.33 1.06 6.80
N VAL A 104 22.09 1.20 7.27
CA VAL A 104 20.86 0.91 6.51
C VAL A 104 20.26 2.21 5.97
N LYS A 105 20.04 2.27 4.66
CA LYS A 105 19.28 3.33 3.99
C LYS A 105 18.06 2.76 3.30
N ALA A 106 16.92 3.41 3.48
CA ALA A 106 15.68 3.10 2.79
C ALA A 106 15.43 4.14 1.69
N LYS A 107 15.02 3.68 0.52
CA LYS A 107 14.62 4.56 -0.58
C LYS A 107 13.29 4.10 -1.15
N VAL A 108 12.33 5.01 -1.23
CA VAL A 108 11.02 4.76 -1.84
C VAL A 108 10.83 5.78 -2.95
N SER A 109 10.54 5.36 -4.17
CA SER A 109 10.44 6.27 -5.32
C SER A 109 9.47 5.79 -6.39
N LYS A 110 8.84 6.73 -7.10
CA LYS A 110 8.00 6.46 -8.27
C LYS A 110 8.85 6.08 -9.47
N MET A 111 8.51 4.99 -10.15
CA MET A 111 9.08 4.61 -11.44
C MET A 111 8.18 5.04 -12.61
N ALA A 112 8.76 5.02 -13.82
CA ALA A 112 8.11 5.48 -15.05
C ALA A 112 6.81 4.73 -15.41
N LYS A 113 6.61 3.50 -14.92
CA LYS A 113 5.39 2.68 -15.16
C LYS A 113 4.33 2.83 -14.06
N GLU A 114 4.34 3.94 -13.32
CA GLU A 114 3.54 4.13 -12.10
C GLU A 114 3.72 3.01 -11.06
N SER A 115 4.85 2.32 -11.10
CA SER A 115 5.22 1.35 -10.08
C SER A 115 6.06 2.02 -9.01
N ILE A 116 5.85 1.66 -7.76
CA ILE A 116 6.64 2.16 -6.64
C ILE A 116 7.82 1.22 -6.42
N LYS A 117 9.01 1.79 -6.46
CA LYS A 117 10.25 1.09 -6.12
C LYS A 117 10.54 1.31 -4.64
N VAL A 118 10.77 0.22 -3.93
CA VAL A 118 11.23 0.21 -2.54
C VAL A 118 12.59 -0.45 -2.56
N GLU A 119 13.63 0.27 -2.15
CA GLU A 119 15.01 -0.20 -2.10
C GLU A 119 15.55 -0.09 -0.68
N ARG A 120 16.29 -1.12 -0.29
CA ARG A 120 17.10 -1.15 0.93
C ARG A 120 18.55 -1.21 0.51
N SER A 121 19.37 -0.29 1.01
CA SER A 121 20.81 -0.27 0.77
C SER A 121 21.55 -0.43 2.09
N GLU A 122 22.54 -1.34 2.10
CA GLU A 122 23.39 -1.57 3.26
C GLU A 122 24.85 -1.25 2.90
N ASN A 123 25.42 -0.24 3.55
CA ASN A 123 26.83 0.06 3.41
C ASN A 123 27.61 -0.63 4.54
N LYS A 124 28.31 -1.71 4.23
CA LYS A 124 29.41 -2.20 5.08
C LYS A 124 30.63 -1.32 4.82
N LYS A 125 30.89 -0.39 5.73
CA LYS A 125 32.11 0.43 5.70
C LYS A 125 33.19 -0.31 6.49
N THR A 126 34.08 -1.02 5.81
CA THR A 126 35.31 -1.56 6.42
C THR A 126 36.34 -0.45 6.38
N THR A 127 36.61 0.18 7.53
CA THR A 127 37.67 1.18 7.64
C THR A 127 38.90 0.44 8.15
N TYR A 128 39.95 0.39 7.34
CA TYR A 128 41.29 0.03 7.79
C TYR A 128 41.99 1.35 8.16
N GLU A 129 42.38 1.48 9.42
CA GLU A 129 43.33 2.50 9.88
C GLU A 129 44.69 1.79 9.95
N GLU A 130 45.69 2.33 9.25
CA GLU A 130 47.11 1.96 9.42
C GLU A 130 47.67 2.57 10.71
#